data_AF-A0A1A9RX93-F1
#
_entry.id   AF-A0A1A9RX93-F1
#
_cell.length_a   1.000
_cell.length_b   1.000
_cell.length_c   1.000
_cell.angle_alpha   90.00
_cell.angle_beta   90.00
_cell.angle_gamma   90.00
#
_symmetry.space_group_name_H-M   'P 1'
#
loop_
_entity.id
_entity.type
_entity.pdbx_description
1 polymer ?
#
loop_
_entity_poly.entity_id
_entity_poly.type
_entity_poly.pdbx_seq_one_letter_code
_entity_poly.pdbx_strand_id
1 'polypeptide(L)'
;MGRKRSANSNLPDRMLARRRTRKNGKTTVYYYYDGREDGRRKEIPLGTDYIAAVQEWSKLEAAKLPKTARVTFPVAAERYLQNIISHRSRNTISGANNAVRKLSKFFGGDNPAPLDEIEPAHVRRYLDWRKDTPGGANNEIGYLSAIFNYAREQGWTSKENPCRNVKKHSKKRREVYIEDYLYQAVYQAAGQQMRDLMDIAYITGQRPVDIVGIHSSHIHEGILHISQQKTGAKLRFEISGKLKEIIDRIRPDNGYLFLNSHGKPLARAALSRKFLELRKTVMQQRPELAEELADFQFRDLRAKAATDIYLSADTRSASDQLGHASEQMTKIYIRRGKILKPLK
;
A
#
# COMPACT_ATOMS: atom_id res chain seq x y z
N MET A 1 -26.98 -40.18 12.26
CA MET A 1 -27.67 -40.05 10.96
C MET A 1 -29.17 -40.15 11.19
N GLY A 2 -29.94 -39.13 10.81
CA GLY A 2 -31.39 -39.09 11.00
C GLY A 2 -32.15 -39.95 9.99
N ARG A 3 -33.35 -40.41 10.37
CA ARG A 3 -34.25 -41.20 9.52
C ARG A 3 -34.60 -40.42 8.24
N LYS A 4 -34.31 -40.98 7.07
CA LYS A 4 -34.73 -40.40 5.78
C LYS A 4 -36.26 -40.27 5.75
N ARG A 5 -36.75 -39.15 5.23
CA ARG A 5 -38.20 -38.88 5.12
C ARG A 5 -38.84 -39.89 4.16
N SER A 6 -39.99 -40.45 4.55
CA SER A 6 -40.76 -41.39 3.74
C SER A 6 -41.74 -40.72 2.75
N ALA A 7 -41.96 -39.41 2.87
CA ALA A 7 -42.83 -38.61 2.01
C ALA A 7 -42.27 -37.18 1.81
N ASN A 8 -42.63 -36.52 0.70
CA ASN A 8 -42.18 -35.17 0.34
C ASN A 8 -40.65 -35.01 0.31
N SER A 9 -39.95 -35.95 -0.35
CA SER A 9 -38.49 -35.97 -0.48
C SER A 9 -37.90 -34.79 -1.26
N ASN A 10 -38.76 -34.06 -1.99
CA ASN A 10 -38.41 -32.88 -2.76
C ASN A 10 -38.35 -31.60 -1.92
N LEU A 11 -38.77 -31.63 -0.64
CA LEU A 11 -38.74 -30.45 0.22
C LEU A 11 -37.37 -30.28 0.88
N PRO A 12 -36.89 -29.03 0.99
CA PRO A 12 -35.71 -28.69 1.78
C PRO A 12 -35.75 -29.24 3.22
N ASP A 13 -34.57 -29.44 3.79
CA ASP A 13 -34.44 -29.94 5.16
C ASP A 13 -35.18 -29.03 6.15
N ARG A 14 -35.88 -29.62 7.13
CA ARG A 14 -36.77 -28.92 8.08
C ARG A 14 -37.95 -28.16 7.46
N MET A 15 -38.18 -28.23 6.14
CA MET A 15 -39.44 -27.79 5.55
C MET A 15 -40.47 -28.93 5.60
N LEU A 16 -41.70 -28.64 5.99
CA LEU A 16 -42.81 -29.61 6.10
C LEU A 16 -43.95 -29.16 5.17
N ALA A 17 -44.66 -30.12 4.58
CA ALA A 17 -45.91 -29.86 3.86
C ALA A 17 -47.07 -30.61 4.51
N ARG A 18 -48.15 -29.88 4.81
CA ARG A 18 -49.41 -30.42 5.34
C ARG A 18 -50.51 -30.23 4.30
N ARG A 19 -51.20 -31.30 3.93
CA ARG A 19 -52.35 -31.25 3.01
C ARG A 19 -53.63 -31.17 3.82
N ARG A 20 -54.52 -30.24 3.47
CA ARG A 20 -55.84 -30.14 4.06
C ARG A 20 -56.89 -30.14 2.95
N THR A 21 -57.75 -31.15 2.95
CA THR A 21 -58.90 -31.24 2.06
C THR A 21 -60.09 -30.56 2.72
N ARG A 22 -60.68 -29.59 2.04
CA ARG A 22 -61.89 -28.90 2.50
C ARG A 22 -63.13 -29.72 2.15
N LYS A 23 -64.28 -29.42 2.78
CA LYS A 23 -65.56 -30.11 2.54
C LYS A 23 -66.02 -30.08 1.07
N ASN A 24 -65.49 -29.15 0.27
CA ASN A 24 -65.75 -29.03 -1.17
C ASN A 24 -64.77 -29.84 -2.06
N GLY A 25 -64.01 -30.77 -1.49
CA GLY A 25 -63.05 -31.61 -2.22
C GLY A 25 -61.73 -30.93 -2.60
N LYS A 26 -61.62 -29.60 -2.47
CA LYS A 26 -60.38 -28.87 -2.80
C LYS A 26 -59.31 -29.13 -1.75
N THR A 27 -58.15 -29.63 -2.19
CA THR A 27 -56.98 -29.85 -1.34
C THR A 27 -56.04 -28.65 -1.43
N THR A 28 -55.65 -28.10 -0.28
CA THR A 28 -54.64 -27.04 -0.17
C THR A 28 -53.41 -27.56 0.57
N VAL A 29 -52.22 -27.25 0.05
CA VAL A 29 -50.94 -27.57 0.69
C VAL A 29 -50.48 -26.35 1.48
N TYR A 30 -50.12 -26.56 2.74
CA TYR A 30 -49.54 -25.55 3.62
C TYR A 30 -48.11 -25.94 3.94
N TYR A 31 -47.19 -25.01 3.75
CA TYR A 31 -45.78 -25.18 4.05
C TYR A 31 -45.45 -24.61 5.42
N TYR A 32 -44.63 -25.34 6.17
CA TYR A 32 -44.18 -24.97 7.50
C TYR A 32 -42.67 -25.18 7.62
N TYR A 33 -42.05 -24.39 8.48
CA TYR A 33 -40.69 -24.58 8.92
C TYR A 33 -40.67 -25.29 10.28
N ASP A 34 -39.93 -26.40 10.36
CA ASP A 34 -39.74 -27.21 11.56
C ASP A 34 -38.68 -26.56 12.47
N GLY A 35 -39.13 -25.59 13.26
CA GLY A 35 -38.30 -24.80 14.16
C GLY A 35 -38.24 -25.34 15.58
N ARG A 36 -37.39 -24.72 16.39
CA ARG A 36 -37.38 -24.88 17.84
C ARG A 36 -37.39 -23.50 18.50
N GLU A 37 -38.24 -23.34 19.50
CA GLU A 37 -38.35 -22.17 20.37
C GLU A 37 -38.33 -22.70 21.81
N ASP A 38 -37.43 -22.19 22.66
CA ASP A 38 -37.21 -22.67 24.03
C ASP A 38 -37.04 -24.20 24.16
N GLY A 39 -36.32 -24.79 23.21
CA GLY A 39 -36.05 -26.24 23.17
C GLY A 39 -37.24 -27.10 22.72
N ARG A 40 -38.43 -26.52 22.55
CA ARG A 40 -39.63 -27.21 22.07
C ARG A 40 -39.81 -27.05 20.56
N ARG A 41 -40.30 -28.10 19.91
CA ARG A 41 -40.59 -28.10 18.46
C ARG A 41 -41.77 -27.17 18.18
N LYS A 42 -41.62 -26.27 17.20
CA LYS A 42 -42.69 -25.36 16.76
C LYS A 42 -42.70 -25.26 15.24
N GLU A 43 -43.86 -25.51 14.64
CA GLU A 43 -44.07 -25.34 13.20
C GLU A 43 -44.38 -23.86 12.90
N ILE A 44 -43.49 -23.19 12.17
CA ILE A 44 -43.66 -21.78 11.76
C ILE A 44 -44.32 -21.77 10.38
N PRO A 45 -45.46 -21.10 10.17
CA PRO A 45 -46.15 -21.09 8.88
C PRO A 45 -45.35 -20.31 7.82
N LEU A 46 -45.13 -20.92 6.65
CA LEU A 46 -44.45 -20.33 5.49
C LEU A 46 -45.42 -19.95 4.35
N GLY A 47 -46.70 -20.30 4.47
CA GLY A 47 -47.74 -20.01 3.49
C GLY A 47 -48.12 -21.22 2.63
N THR A 48 -48.83 -20.96 1.52
CA THR A 48 -49.36 -22.00 0.62
C THR A 48 -48.69 -22.01 -0.75
N ASP A 49 -47.92 -20.97 -1.10
CA ASP A 49 -47.10 -20.93 -2.31
C ASP A 49 -45.73 -21.55 -2.06
N TYR A 50 -45.29 -22.44 -2.94
CA TYR A 50 -44.05 -23.18 -2.75
C TYR A 50 -42.82 -22.29 -2.85
N ILE A 51 -42.78 -21.38 -3.84
CA ILE A 51 -41.60 -20.55 -4.11
C ILE A 51 -41.41 -19.54 -2.99
N ALA A 52 -42.49 -18.86 -2.56
CA ALA A 52 -42.47 -17.95 -1.43
C ALA A 52 -42.07 -18.67 -0.13
N ALA A 53 -42.58 -19.89 0.08
CA ALA A 53 -42.24 -20.68 1.26
C ALA A 53 -40.76 -21.11 1.28
N VAL A 54 -40.16 -21.44 0.13
CA VAL A 54 -38.72 -21.73 0.01
C VAL A 54 -37.87 -20.48 0.28
N GLN A 55 -38.31 -19.30 -0.14
CA GLN A 55 -37.61 -18.04 0.15
C GLN A 55 -37.61 -17.72 1.66
N GLU A 56 -38.76 -17.85 2.33
CA GLU A 56 -38.86 -17.65 3.78
C GLU A 56 -38.09 -18.73 4.57
N TRP A 57 -38.15 -19.99 4.13
CA TRP A 57 -37.30 -21.07 4.66
C TRP A 57 -35.81 -20.72 4.57
N SER A 58 -35.35 -20.21 3.43
CA SER A 58 -33.95 -19.85 3.22
C SER A 58 -33.48 -18.73 4.15
N LYS A 59 -34.35 -17.76 4.47
CA LYS A 59 -34.05 -16.69 5.44
C LYS A 59 -33.88 -17.27 6.86
N LEU A 60 -34.74 -18.21 7.25
CA LEU A 60 -34.70 -18.85 8.57
C LEU A 60 -33.49 -19.77 8.76
N GLU A 61 -33.08 -20.52 7.74
CA GLU A 61 -31.85 -21.33 7.79
C GLU A 61 -30.59 -20.46 7.77
N ALA A 62 -30.57 -19.39 6.98
CA ALA A 62 -29.46 -18.44 6.97
C ALA A 62 -29.26 -17.75 8.34
N ALA A 63 -30.34 -17.47 9.06
CA ALA A 63 -30.29 -16.92 10.42
C ALA A 63 -29.77 -17.92 11.48
N LYS A 64 -29.79 -19.23 11.18
CA LYS A 64 -29.34 -20.32 12.06
C LYS A 64 -27.94 -20.82 11.80
N LEU A 65 -27.31 -20.42 10.69
CA LEU A 65 -25.88 -20.64 10.49
C LEU A 65 -25.15 -20.06 11.72
N PRO A 66 -24.31 -20.86 12.40
CA PRO A 66 -23.73 -20.45 13.66
C PRO A 66 -22.90 -19.18 13.46
N LYS A 67 -23.14 -18.16 14.29
CA LYS A 67 -22.38 -16.89 14.30
C LYS A 67 -20.86 -17.10 14.42
N THR A 68 -20.42 -18.29 14.82
CA THR A 68 -19.02 -18.72 14.94
C THR A 68 -18.34 -19.05 13.61
N ALA A 69 -19.05 -19.10 12.48
CA ALA A 69 -18.44 -19.35 11.16
C ALA A 69 -18.13 -18.06 10.37
N ARG A 70 -18.35 -16.86 10.93
CA ARG A 70 -18.01 -15.60 10.25
C ARG A 70 -16.54 -15.28 10.47
N VAL A 71 -15.76 -15.30 9.39
CA VAL A 71 -14.35 -14.88 9.42
C VAL A 71 -14.30 -13.41 9.83
N THR A 72 -13.52 -13.10 10.88
CA THR A 72 -13.33 -11.75 11.37
C THR A 72 -12.15 -11.06 10.70
N PHE A 73 -12.09 -9.73 10.79
CA PHE A 73 -10.98 -8.97 10.24
C PHE A 73 -9.60 -9.43 10.74
N PRO A 74 -9.35 -9.63 12.06
CA PRO A 74 -8.03 -10.06 12.53
C PRO A 74 -7.57 -11.39 11.92
N VAL A 75 -8.48 -12.37 11.81
CA VAL A 75 -8.18 -13.66 11.18
C VAL A 75 -7.79 -13.49 9.71
N ALA A 76 -8.56 -12.70 8.97
CA ALA A 76 -8.27 -12.45 7.56
C ALA A 76 -6.93 -11.70 7.37
N ALA A 77 -6.67 -10.72 8.23
CA ALA A 77 -5.44 -9.94 8.20
C ALA A 77 -4.21 -10.81 8.52
N GLU A 78 -4.28 -11.68 9.53
CA GLU A 78 -3.20 -12.60 9.87
C GLU A 78 -2.88 -13.54 8.71
N ARG A 79 -3.90 -14.17 8.12
CA ARG A 79 -3.72 -15.06 6.97
C ARG A 79 -3.14 -14.33 5.75
N TYR A 80 -3.59 -13.12 5.48
CA TYR A 80 -3.01 -12.28 4.43
C TYR A 80 -1.52 -11.97 4.70
N LEU A 81 -1.16 -11.65 5.94
CA LEU A 81 0.23 -11.39 6.31
C LEU A 81 1.10 -12.63 6.11
N GLN A 82 0.63 -13.80 6.56
CA GLN A 82 1.35 -15.07 6.48
C GLN A 82 1.51 -15.55 5.03
N ASN A 83 0.45 -15.49 4.22
CA ASN A 83 0.43 -16.10 2.90
C ASN A 83 0.90 -15.17 1.76
N ILE A 84 0.71 -13.85 1.91
CA ILE A 84 1.00 -12.88 0.83
C ILE A 84 2.20 -11.98 1.17
N ILE A 85 2.28 -11.50 2.41
CA ILE A 85 3.25 -10.47 2.79
C ILE A 85 4.59 -11.05 3.22
N SER A 86 4.61 -12.23 3.84
CA SER A 86 5.84 -12.92 4.32
C SER A 86 6.92 -13.08 3.25
N HIS A 87 6.52 -13.20 1.97
CA HIS A 87 7.39 -13.35 0.81
C HIS A 87 7.80 -12.01 0.16
N ARG A 88 7.45 -10.86 0.76
CA ARG A 88 7.77 -9.52 0.24
C ARG A 88 9.03 -8.93 0.89
N SER A 89 9.47 -7.79 0.39
CA SER A 89 10.63 -7.09 0.95
C SER A 89 10.42 -6.75 2.44
N ARG A 90 11.49 -6.71 3.23
CA ARG A 90 11.44 -6.36 4.67
C ARG A 90 10.70 -5.05 4.95
N ASN A 91 10.84 -4.05 4.07
CA ASN A 91 10.13 -2.78 4.20
C ASN A 91 8.62 -2.94 3.96
N THR A 92 8.22 -3.77 3.00
CA THR A 92 6.82 -4.10 2.74
C THR A 92 6.22 -4.85 3.94
N ILE A 93 6.93 -5.84 4.48
CA ILE A 93 6.51 -6.59 5.67
C ILE A 93 6.29 -5.66 6.86
N SER A 94 7.28 -4.81 7.16
CA SER A 94 7.19 -3.84 8.26
C SER A 94 6.01 -2.87 8.07
N GLY A 95 5.83 -2.35 6.85
CA GLY A 95 4.73 -1.46 6.50
C GLY A 95 3.35 -2.11 6.66
N ALA A 96 3.19 -3.35 6.20
CA ALA A 96 1.96 -4.13 6.33
C ALA A 96 1.64 -4.44 7.79
N ASN A 97 2.63 -4.90 8.57
CA ASN A 97 2.47 -5.18 10.00
C ASN A 97 2.06 -3.92 10.78
N ASN A 98 2.66 -2.77 10.47
CA ASN A 98 2.27 -1.51 11.09
C ASN A 98 0.84 -1.11 10.72
N ALA A 99 0.44 -1.30 9.46
CA ALA A 99 -0.91 -1.02 9.01
C ALA A 99 -1.94 -1.94 9.67
N VAL A 100 -1.70 -3.26 9.67
CA VAL A 100 -2.57 -4.25 10.32
C VAL A 100 -2.68 -3.98 11.81
N ARG A 101 -1.59 -3.63 12.51
CA ARG A 101 -1.66 -3.26 13.93
C ARG A 101 -2.64 -2.11 14.18
N LYS A 102 -2.70 -1.12 13.30
CA LYS A 102 -3.61 0.03 13.43
C LYS A 102 -5.04 -0.34 13.05
N LEU A 103 -5.22 -1.13 12.00
CA LEU A 103 -6.53 -1.64 11.61
C LEU A 103 -7.13 -2.56 12.68
N SER A 104 -6.34 -3.46 13.27
CA SER A 104 -6.79 -4.37 14.33
C SER A 104 -7.18 -3.62 15.61
N LYS A 105 -6.59 -2.45 15.90
CA LYS A 105 -7.05 -1.60 17.01
C LYS A 105 -8.48 -1.07 16.80
N PHE A 106 -8.91 -0.91 15.56
CA PHE A 106 -10.24 -0.38 15.24
C PHE A 106 -11.26 -1.49 14.93
N PHE A 107 -10.86 -2.50 14.16
CA PHE A 107 -11.73 -3.60 13.69
C PHE A 107 -11.58 -4.89 14.50
N GLY A 108 -10.68 -4.94 15.48
CA GLY A 108 -10.32 -6.16 16.19
C GLY A 108 -10.31 -6.03 17.71
N GLY A 109 -11.01 -5.03 18.28
CA GLY A 109 -11.15 -4.88 19.74
C GLY A 109 -11.88 -6.05 20.42
N ASP A 110 -12.47 -5.82 21.59
CA ASP A 110 -13.08 -6.90 22.40
C ASP A 110 -14.15 -7.71 21.66
N ASN A 111 -14.79 -7.10 20.65
CA ASN A 111 -15.64 -7.80 19.69
C ASN A 111 -15.09 -7.59 18.26
N PRO A 112 -14.25 -8.50 17.74
CA PRO A 112 -13.68 -8.39 16.40
C PRO A 112 -14.75 -8.36 15.32
N ALA A 113 -14.66 -7.38 14.42
CA ALA A 113 -15.64 -7.17 13.36
C ALA A 113 -15.64 -8.37 12.38
N PRO A 114 -16.79 -9.03 12.16
CA PRO A 114 -16.97 -9.95 11.05
C PRO A 114 -16.72 -9.23 9.71
N LEU A 115 -16.07 -9.90 8.75
CA LEU A 115 -15.80 -9.29 7.45
C LEU A 115 -17.08 -8.80 6.76
N ASP A 116 -18.16 -9.59 6.87
CA ASP A 116 -19.45 -9.25 6.29
C ASP A 116 -20.14 -8.05 6.97
N GLU A 117 -19.67 -7.57 8.11
CA GLU A 117 -20.26 -6.42 8.81
C GLU A 117 -19.45 -5.13 8.62
N ILE A 118 -18.31 -5.20 7.91
CA ILE A 118 -17.53 -4.01 7.59
C ILE A 118 -18.10 -3.36 6.34
N GLU A 119 -18.65 -2.17 6.52
CA GLU A 119 -19.28 -1.37 5.47
C GLU A 119 -18.43 -0.13 5.12
N PRO A 120 -18.66 0.52 3.97
CA PRO A 120 -17.96 1.75 3.59
C PRO A 120 -18.03 2.86 4.67
N ALA A 121 -19.13 2.93 5.42
CA ALA A 121 -19.26 3.86 6.54
C ALA A 121 -18.22 3.60 7.64
N HIS A 122 -17.90 2.35 7.95
CA HIS A 122 -16.85 1.99 8.91
C HIS A 122 -15.45 2.37 8.41
N VAL A 123 -15.20 2.24 7.10
CA VAL A 123 -13.96 2.69 6.47
C VAL A 123 -13.81 4.21 6.56
N ARG A 124 -14.90 4.96 6.37
CA ARG A 124 -14.90 6.43 6.55
C ARG A 124 -14.62 6.81 8.01
N ARG A 125 -15.29 6.15 8.96
CA ARG A 125 -15.03 6.35 10.41
C ARG A 125 -13.58 6.06 10.79
N TYR A 126 -12.96 5.04 10.18
CA TYR A 126 -11.53 4.77 10.37
C TYR A 126 -10.64 5.92 9.85
N LEU A 127 -10.94 6.43 8.66
CA LEU A 127 -10.22 7.59 8.09
C LEU A 127 -10.36 8.83 8.98
N ASP A 128 -11.54 9.07 9.55
CA ASP A 128 -11.79 10.18 10.48
C ASP A 128 -11.06 10.00 11.81
N TRP A 129 -11.06 8.78 12.35
CA TRP A 129 -10.25 8.41 13.52
C TRP A 129 -8.75 8.64 13.30
N ARG A 130 -8.27 8.54 12.05
CA ARG A 130 -6.87 8.77 11.65
C ARG A 130 -6.61 10.10 10.96
N LYS A 131 -7.49 11.10 11.15
CA LYS A 131 -7.40 12.41 10.49
C LYS A 131 -6.05 13.12 10.67
N ASP A 132 -5.38 12.94 11.81
CA ASP A 132 -4.10 13.60 12.12
C ASP A 132 -2.92 13.00 11.34
N THR A 133 -3.10 11.82 10.73
CA THR A 133 -2.07 11.13 9.94
C THR A 133 -2.63 10.68 8.58
N PRO A 134 -3.05 11.62 7.71
CA PRO A 134 -3.82 11.31 6.50
C PRO A 134 -3.06 10.41 5.52
N GLY A 135 -1.73 10.55 5.46
CA GLY A 135 -0.87 9.68 4.67
C GLY A 135 -0.85 8.23 5.16
N GLY A 136 -0.74 8.04 6.48
CA GLY A 136 -0.81 6.73 7.12
C GLY A 136 -2.17 6.08 6.97
N ALA A 137 -3.24 6.84 7.25
CA ALA A 137 -4.63 6.40 7.11
C ALA A 137 -4.92 5.86 5.70
N ASN A 138 -4.53 6.62 4.67
CA ASN A 138 -4.73 6.22 3.27
C ASN A 138 -3.95 4.95 2.88
N ASN A 139 -2.75 4.77 3.46
CA ASN A 139 -1.94 3.57 3.25
C ASN A 139 -2.56 2.35 3.96
N GLU A 140 -3.04 2.54 5.18
CA GLU A 140 -3.76 1.52 5.96
C GLU A 140 -5.03 1.04 5.24
N ILE A 141 -5.84 1.96 4.70
CA ILE A 141 -6.99 1.59 3.87
C ILE A 141 -6.58 0.84 2.59
N GLY A 142 -5.38 1.12 2.05
CA GLY A 142 -4.81 0.31 0.97
C GLY A 142 -4.61 -1.16 1.37
N TYR A 143 -4.07 -1.40 2.57
CA TYR A 143 -3.92 -2.76 3.11
C TYR A 143 -5.27 -3.39 3.46
N LEU A 144 -6.21 -2.64 4.05
CA LEU A 144 -7.56 -3.13 4.30
C LEU A 144 -8.23 -3.62 3.01
N SER A 145 -8.13 -2.83 1.94
CA SER A 145 -8.66 -3.20 0.63
C SER A 145 -8.01 -4.48 0.09
N ALA A 146 -6.68 -4.61 0.21
CA ALA A 146 -5.97 -5.83 -0.21
C ALA A 146 -6.37 -7.07 0.60
N ILE A 147 -6.51 -6.93 1.93
CA ILE A 147 -6.99 -7.99 2.82
C ILE A 147 -8.41 -8.43 2.44
N PHE A 148 -9.30 -7.48 2.13
CA PHE A 148 -10.66 -7.79 1.68
C PHE A 148 -10.68 -8.53 0.34
N ASN A 149 -9.85 -8.13 -0.63
CA ASN A 149 -9.78 -8.85 -1.90
C ASN A 149 -9.24 -10.28 -1.70
N TYR A 150 -8.20 -10.44 -0.89
CA TYR A 150 -7.69 -11.76 -0.51
C TYR A 150 -8.79 -12.61 0.16
N ALA A 151 -9.53 -12.07 1.12
CA ALA A 151 -10.62 -12.79 1.78
C ALA A 151 -11.71 -13.25 0.80
N ARG A 152 -12.01 -12.45 -0.24
CA ARG A 152 -12.93 -12.82 -1.31
C ARG A 152 -12.38 -13.96 -2.17
N GLU A 153 -11.10 -13.92 -2.53
CA GLU A 153 -10.43 -15.01 -3.27
C GLU A 153 -10.45 -16.34 -2.49
N GLN A 154 -10.38 -16.27 -1.16
CA GLN A 154 -10.49 -17.43 -0.28
C GLN A 154 -11.94 -17.89 -0.01
N GLY A 155 -12.94 -17.19 -0.53
CA GLY A 155 -14.36 -17.49 -0.29
C GLY A 155 -14.86 -17.17 1.12
N TRP A 156 -14.14 -16.34 1.90
CA TRP A 156 -14.52 -15.97 3.27
C TRP A 156 -15.61 -14.90 3.35
N THR A 157 -15.81 -14.17 2.26
CA THR A 157 -16.90 -13.20 2.11
C THR A 157 -17.29 -13.11 0.65
N SER A 158 -18.60 -13.00 0.40
CA SER A 158 -19.15 -12.70 -0.93
C SER A 158 -19.40 -11.19 -1.12
N LYS A 159 -19.25 -10.38 -0.06
CA LYS A 159 -19.50 -8.94 -0.12
C LYS A 159 -18.48 -8.23 -0.99
N GLU A 160 -18.91 -7.11 -1.55
CA GLU A 160 -18.03 -6.18 -2.23
C GLU A 160 -16.99 -5.60 -1.26
N ASN A 161 -15.81 -5.25 -1.77
CA ASN A 161 -14.76 -4.62 -0.98
C ASN A 161 -15.27 -3.27 -0.42
N PRO A 162 -15.39 -3.10 0.91
CA PRO A 162 -15.98 -1.91 1.51
C PRO A 162 -15.09 -0.67 1.35
N CYS A 163 -13.83 -0.84 0.93
CA CYS A 163 -12.95 0.28 0.61
C CYS A 163 -13.20 0.85 -0.81
N ARG A 164 -13.96 0.15 -1.65
CA ARG A 164 -14.25 0.60 -3.02
C ARG A 164 -15.04 1.91 -2.95
N ASN A 165 -14.65 2.87 -3.79
CA ASN A 165 -15.29 4.21 -3.88
C ASN A 165 -15.26 5.05 -2.59
N VAL A 166 -14.55 4.64 -1.54
CA VAL A 166 -14.35 5.48 -0.35
C VAL A 166 -13.33 6.57 -0.64
N LYS A 167 -13.74 7.83 -0.52
CA LYS A 167 -12.87 8.99 -0.73
C LYS A 167 -11.77 9.04 0.34
N LYS A 168 -10.54 8.82 -0.10
CA LYS A 168 -9.31 8.94 0.67
C LYS A 168 -9.01 10.41 1.01
N HIS A 169 -8.22 10.64 2.07
CA HIS A 169 -7.75 11.98 2.40
C HIS A 169 -6.91 12.56 1.25
N SER A 170 -7.12 13.83 0.91
CA SER A 170 -6.29 14.51 -0.07
C SER A 170 -4.85 14.61 0.44
N LYS A 171 -3.88 14.42 -0.44
CA LYS A 171 -2.45 14.54 -0.14
C LYS A 171 -1.85 15.57 -1.10
N LYS A 172 -1.37 16.69 -0.55
CA LYS A 172 -0.52 17.60 -1.32
C LYS A 172 0.76 16.85 -1.71
N ARG A 173 1.09 16.90 -2.99
CA ARG A 173 2.35 16.33 -3.47
C ARG A 173 3.47 17.28 -3.08
N ARG A 174 4.67 16.72 -2.89
CA ARG A 174 5.86 17.51 -2.64
C ARG A 174 6.31 18.13 -3.95
N GLU A 175 6.46 19.45 -3.98
CA GLU A 175 6.81 20.23 -5.18
C GLU A 175 8.17 20.95 -5.06
N VAL A 176 8.95 20.61 -4.04
CA VAL A 176 10.23 21.22 -3.76
C VAL A 176 11.22 20.96 -4.91
N TYR A 177 11.66 22.05 -5.54
CA TYR A 177 12.82 22.12 -6.42
C TYR A 177 14.00 22.66 -5.61
N ILE A 178 15.19 22.12 -5.86
CA ILE A 178 16.40 22.55 -5.15
C ILE A 178 17.19 23.46 -6.09
N GLU A 179 17.17 24.75 -5.76
CA GLU A 179 17.96 25.76 -6.45
C GLU A 179 19.46 25.49 -6.28
N ASP A 180 20.26 25.95 -7.25
CA ASP A 180 21.71 25.72 -7.24
C ASP A 180 22.37 26.36 -6.03
N TYR A 181 21.92 27.53 -5.60
CA TYR A 181 22.50 28.20 -4.44
C TYR A 181 22.20 27.42 -3.13
N LEU A 182 21.04 26.76 -3.00
CA LEU A 182 20.71 25.89 -1.86
C LEU A 182 21.56 24.61 -1.90
N TYR A 183 21.70 24.01 -3.09
CA TYR A 183 22.58 22.86 -3.30
C TYR A 183 24.00 23.21 -2.86
N GLN A 184 24.54 24.34 -3.33
CA GLN A 184 25.89 24.80 -3.02
C GLN A 184 26.07 25.12 -1.53
N ALA A 185 25.09 25.77 -0.88
CA ALA A 185 25.16 26.06 0.55
C ALA A 185 25.35 24.77 1.39
N VAL A 186 24.58 23.73 1.09
CA VAL A 186 24.71 22.42 1.76
C VAL A 186 26.00 21.71 1.35
N TYR A 187 26.36 21.75 0.06
CA TYR A 187 27.55 21.11 -0.47
C TYR A 187 28.85 21.66 0.14
N GLN A 188 28.94 22.97 0.35
CA GLN A 188 30.11 23.60 0.96
C GLN A 188 30.29 23.20 2.42
N ALA A 189 29.21 23.09 3.19
CA ALA A 189 29.25 22.61 4.57
C ALA A 189 29.44 21.08 4.68
N ALA A 190 29.20 20.34 3.60
CA ALA A 190 29.29 18.88 3.58
C ALA A 190 30.75 18.39 3.64
N GLY A 191 31.00 17.34 4.42
CA GLY A 191 32.24 16.56 4.31
C GLY A 191 32.28 15.73 3.01
N GLN A 192 33.48 15.24 2.65
CA GLN A 192 33.73 14.59 1.35
C GLN A 192 32.74 13.46 1.01
N GLN A 193 32.48 12.54 1.94
CA GLN A 193 31.53 11.43 1.71
C GLN A 193 30.12 11.94 1.34
N MET A 194 29.66 13.03 1.97
CA MET A 194 28.34 13.59 1.68
C MET A 194 28.33 14.33 0.33
N ARG A 195 29.40 15.04 -0.02
CA ARG A 195 29.58 15.63 -1.36
C ARG A 195 29.49 14.57 -2.46
N ASP A 196 30.19 13.46 -2.28
CA ASP A 196 30.18 12.34 -3.22
C ASP A 196 28.78 11.72 -3.34
N LEU A 197 28.07 11.56 -2.23
CA LEU A 197 26.67 11.11 -2.23
C LEU A 197 25.75 12.07 -2.98
N MET A 198 25.88 13.38 -2.73
CA MET A 198 25.08 14.42 -3.39
C MET A 198 25.33 14.44 -4.90
N ASP A 199 26.59 14.41 -5.32
CA ASP A 199 26.98 14.42 -6.72
C ASP A 199 26.48 13.18 -7.46
N ILE A 200 26.72 11.96 -6.94
CA ILE A 200 26.20 10.75 -7.60
C ILE A 200 24.67 10.77 -7.64
N ALA A 201 24.00 11.18 -6.56
CA ALA A 201 22.54 11.25 -6.54
C ALA A 201 21.98 12.24 -7.58
N TYR A 202 22.63 13.38 -7.76
CA TYR A 202 22.26 14.38 -8.77
C TYR A 202 22.58 13.90 -10.20
N ILE A 203 23.83 13.49 -10.46
CA ILE A 203 24.29 13.09 -11.80
C ILE A 203 23.55 11.86 -12.31
N THR A 204 23.28 10.86 -11.45
CA THR A 204 22.59 9.64 -11.89
C THR A 204 21.07 9.74 -11.75
N GLY A 205 20.57 10.72 -10.98
CA GLY A 205 19.16 10.86 -10.63
C GLY A 205 18.60 9.69 -9.82
N GLN A 206 19.42 8.80 -9.23
CA GLN A 206 18.94 7.56 -8.59
C GLN A 206 18.42 7.76 -7.16
N ARG A 207 17.65 6.78 -6.65
CA ARG A 207 17.06 6.88 -5.30
C ARG A 207 18.16 6.72 -4.25
N PRO A 208 18.02 7.33 -3.07
CA PRO A 208 19.06 7.26 -2.04
C PRO A 208 19.40 5.84 -1.58
N VAL A 209 18.44 4.91 -1.66
CA VAL A 209 18.67 3.49 -1.33
C VAL A 209 19.51 2.77 -2.39
N ASP A 210 19.38 3.17 -3.64
CA ASP A 210 20.13 2.61 -4.76
C ASP A 210 21.57 3.17 -4.75
N ILE A 211 21.74 4.45 -4.41
CA ILE A 211 23.06 5.12 -4.28
C ILE A 211 23.92 4.48 -3.19
N VAL A 212 23.41 4.35 -1.97
CA VAL A 212 24.19 3.74 -0.88
C VAL A 212 24.42 2.25 -1.07
N GLY A 213 23.66 1.62 -1.98
CA GLY A 213 23.77 0.22 -2.34
C GLY A 213 24.76 -0.05 -3.48
N ILE A 214 25.48 0.95 -4.00
CA ILE A 214 26.46 0.74 -5.06
C ILE A 214 27.64 -0.07 -4.51
N HIS A 215 27.90 -1.21 -5.14
CA HIS A 215 28.97 -2.13 -4.83
C HIS A 215 29.99 -2.15 -5.98
N SER A 216 31.27 -2.39 -5.71
CA SER A 216 32.33 -2.40 -6.73
C SER A 216 32.11 -3.43 -7.84
N SER A 217 31.37 -4.51 -7.55
CA SER A 217 30.94 -5.52 -8.54
C SER A 217 29.89 -5.02 -9.53
N HIS A 218 29.26 -3.88 -9.27
CA HIS A 218 28.36 -3.22 -10.22
C HIS A 218 29.13 -2.44 -11.31
N ILE A 219 30.46 -2.41 -11.22
CA ILE A 219 31.33 -1.58 -12.04
C ILE A 219 32.20 -2.50 -12.90
N HIS A 220 31.98 -2.50 -14.20
CA HIS A 220 32.77 -3.25 -15.15
C HIS A 220 32.89 -2.49 -16.48
N GLU A 221 34.07 -2.56 -17.11
CA GLU A 221 34.33 -1.96 -18.43
C GLU A 221 33.98 -0.46 -18.51
N GLY A 222 34.26 0.30 -17.45
CA GLY A 222 33.96 1.73 -17.40
C GLY A 222 32.46 2.06 -17.30
N ILE A 223 31.59 1.09 -17.00
CA ILE A 223 30.15 1.28 -16.83
C ILE A 223 29.72 0.95 -15.40
N LEU A 224 28.88 1.80 -14.82
CA LEU A 224 28.18 1.57 -13.57
C LEU A 224 26.78 0.99 -13.85
N HIS A 225 26.52 -0.21 -13.37
CA HIS A 225 25.25 -0.92 -13.51
C HIS A 225 24.40 -0.77 -12.25
N ILE A 226 23.19 -0.22 -12.37
CA ILE A 226 22.26 -0.05 -11.24
C ILE A 226 20.98 -0.82 -11.52
N SER A 227 20.63 -1.76 -10.63
CA SER A 227 19.31 -2.38 -10.57
C SER A 227 18.50 -1.76 -9.43
N GLN A 228 17.49 -0.97 -9.77
CA GLN A 228 16.71 -0.23 -8.77
C GLN A 228 15.93 -1.19 -7.85
N GLN A 229 16.11 -1.06 -6.53
CA GLN A 229 15.51 -1.99 -5.56
C GLN A 229 13.97 -1.95 -5.56
N LYS A 230 13.38 -0.80 -5.87
CA LYS A 230 11.92 -0.61 -5.80
C LYS A 230 11.18 -1.16 -7.01
N THR A 231 11.76 -1.00 -8.20
CA THR A 231 11.07 -1.22 -9.49
C THR A 231 11.71 -2.31 -10.33
N GLY A 232 12.95 -2.71 -10.03
CA GLY A 232 13.71 -3.65 -10.85
C GLY A 232 14.27 -3.06 -12.15
N ALA A 233 14.11 -1.75 -12.39
CA ALA A 233 14.65 -1.09 -13.57
C ALA A 233 16.18 -1.20 -13.60
N LYS A 234 16.72 -1.59 -14.75
CA LYS A 234 18.16 -1.77 -14.99
C LYS A 234 18.70 -0.58 -15.75
N LEU A 235 19.66 0.11 -15.17
CA LEU A 235 20.27 1.32 -15.72
C LEU A 235 21.78 1.13 -15.83
N ARG A 236 22.36 1.76 -16.84
CA ARG A 236 23.80 1.75 -17.13
C ARG A 236 24.27 3.18 -17.30
N PHE A 237 25.28 3.55 -16.55
CA PHE A 237 25.88 4.87 -16.59
C PHE A 237 27.34 4.74 -17.02
N GLU A 238 27.72 5.45 -18.07
CA GLU A 238 29.13 5.61 -18.41
C GLU A 238 29.86 6.30 -17.25
N ILE A 239 31.03 5.79 -16.88
CA ILE A 239 31.87 6.36 -15.83
C ILE A 239 32.78 7.40 -16.47
N SER A 240 32.24 8.60 -16.61
CA SER A 240 32.93 9.76 -17.18
C SER A 240 32.77 10.99 -16.29
N GLY A 241 33.58 12.02 -16.55
CA GLY A 241 33.58 13.29 -15.82
C GLY A 241 33.58 13.13 -14.30
N LYS A 242 32.63 13.80 -13.64
CA LYS A 242 32.54 13.82 -12.17
C LYS A 242 32.28 12.44 -11.56
N LEU A 243 31.53 11.56 -12.25
CA LEU A 243 31.29 10.21 -11.76
C LEU A 243 32.59 9.40 -11.69
N LYS A 244 33.46 9.55 -12.70
CA LYS A 244 34.79 8.93 -12.72
C LYS A 244 35.66 9.43 -11.57
N GLU A 245 35.74 10.74 -11.34
CA GLU A 245 36.48 11.31 -10.22
C GLU A 245 36.07 10.75 -8.85
N ILE A 246 34.76 10.53 -8.65
CA ILE A 246 34.24 9.97 -7.39
C ILE A 246 34.59 8.49 -7.28
N ILE A 247 34.33 7.71 -8.34
CA ILE A 247 34.58 6.27 -8.34
C ILE A 247 36.08 5.99 -8.14
N ASP A 248 36.96 6.68 -8.85
CA ASP A 248 38.41 6.51 -8.69
C ASP A 248 38.90 6.84 -7.27
N ARG A 249 38.23 7.79 -6.59
CA ARG A 249 38.57 8.19 -5.22
C ARG A 249 38.13 7.18 -4.16
N ILE A 250 36.95 6.55 -4.32
CA ILE A 250 36.31 5.80 -3.22
C ILE A 250 36.07 4.32 -3.50
N ARG A 251 36.28 3.85 -4.73
CA ARG A 251 36.00 2.47 -5.10
C ARG A 251 36.97 1.51 -4.38
N PRO A 252 36.47 0.57 -3.56
CA PRO A 252 37.29 -0.51 -3.06
C PRO A 252 37.46 -1.62 -4.11
N ASP A 253 38.46 -2.48 -3.93
CA ASP A 253 38.62 -3.68 -4.76
C ASP A 253 37.35 -4.55 -4.71
N ASN A 254 36.89 -4.86 -3.51
CA ASN A 254 35.65 -5.59 -3.26
C ASN A 254 34.88 -4.98 -2.09
N GLY A 255 33.73 -4.35 -2.37
CA GLY A 255 32.90 -3.77 -1.31
C GLY A 255 31.95 -2.68 -1.78
N TYR A 256 31.21 -2.12 -0.83
CA TYR A 256 30.34 -0.97 -1.07
C TYR A 256 31.14 0.32 -1.13
N LEU A 257 30.78 1.22 -2.04
CA LEU A 257 31.44 2.53 -2.20
C LEU A 257 31.24 3.44 -0.98
N PHE A 258 30.09 3.32 -0.31
CA PHE A 258 29.74 4.16 0.83
C PHE A 258 29.61 3.34 2.10
N LEU A 259 30.57 3.54 3.02
CA LEU A 259 30.61 2.88 4.32
C LEU A 259 30.25 3.85 5.45
N ASN A 260 29.75 3.30 6.56
CA ASN A 260 29.60 4.03 7.82
C ASN A 260 30.94 4.06 8.58
N SER A 261 30.95 4.72 9.75
CA SER A 261 32.14 4.84 10.61
C SER A 261 32.68 3.51 11.14
N HIS A 262 31.92 2.42 11.04
CA HIS A 262 32.31 1.07 11.46
C HIS A 262 32.71 0.17 10.26
N GLY A 263 32.93 0.75 9.07
CA GLY A 263 33.28 0.01 7.86
C GLY A 263 32.15 -0.86 7.29
N LYS A 264 30.90 -0.68 7.74
CA LYS A 264 29.73 -1.41 7.21
C LYS A 264 29.01 -0.57 6.15
N PRO A 265 28.22 -1.19 5.25
CA PRO A 265 27.51 -0.45 4.20
C PRO A 265 26.62 0.65 4.78
N LEU A 266 26.67 1.84 4.19
CA LEU A 266 25.89 2.97 4.65
C LEU A 266 24.39 2.68 4.43
N ALA A 267 23.60 2.68 5.50
CA ALA A 267 22.16 2.50 5.37
C ALA A 267 21.48 3.78 4.87
N ARG A 268 20.44 3.66 4.03
CA ARG A 268 19.63 4.80 3.56
C ARG A 268 19.11 5.67 4.70
N ALA A 269 18.66 5.06 5.79
CA ALA A 269 18.18 5.80 6.96
C ALA A 269 19.30 6.62 7.63
N ALA A 270 20.53 6.09 7.66
CA ALA A 270 21.68 6.82 8.17
C ALA A 270 22.03 8.00 7.27
N LEU A 271 21.99 7.83 5.94
CA LEU A 271 22.14 8.94 5.00
C LEU A 271 21.10 10.04 5.22
N SER A 272 19.81 9.68 5.31
CA SER A 272 18.75 10.65 5.57
C SER A 272 18.96 11.43 6.87
N ARG A 273 19.44 10.76 7.93
CA ARG A 273 19.75 11.41 9.21
C ARG A 273 20.97 12.32 9.12
N LYS A 274 22.08 11.84 8.55
CA LYS A 274 23.30 12.64 8.35
C LYS A 274 23.01 13.91 7.54
N PHE A 275 22.20 13.79 6.48
CA PHE A 275 21.80 14.94 5.68
C PHE A 275 20.91 15.92 6.46
N LEU A 276 19.97 15.41 7.27
CA LEU A 276 19.15 16.26 8.13
C LEU A 276 19.99 17.07 9.12
N GLU A 277 20.98 16.43 9.77
CA GLU A 277 21.85 17.12 10.72
C GLU A 277 22.74 18.16 10.02
N LEU A 278 23.36 17.80 8.88
CA LEU A 278 24.10 18.75 8.06
C LEU A 278 23.24 19.96 7.67
N ARG A 279 22.02 19.71 7.22
CA ARG A 279 21.07 20.75 6.84
C ARG A 279 20.72 21.67 8.02
N LYS A 280 20.49 21.12 9.22
CA LYS A 280 20.27 21.93 10.42
C LYS A 280 21.48 22.83 10.74
N THR A 281 22.70 22.30 10.62
CA THR A 281 23.92 23.10 10.78
C THR A 281 23.98 24.24 9.77
N VAL A 282 23.66 23.97 8.49
CA VAL A 282 23.65 25.01 7.45
C VAL A 282 22.57 26.06 7.76
N MET A 283 21.38 25.66 8.20
CA MET A 283 20.30 26.59 8.61
C MET A 283 20.73 27.49 9.78
N GLN A 284 21.56 27.00 10.70
CA GLN A 284 22.10 27.80 11.80
C GLN A 284 23.19 28.77 11.33
N GLN A 285 24.04 28.33 10.40
CA GLN A 285 25.13 29.15 9.85
C GLN A 285 24.64 30.20 8.82
N ARG A 286 23.51 29.93 8.17
CA ARG A 286 22.88 30.76 7.14
C ARG A 286 21.38 30.92 7.41
N PRO A 287 21.00 31.72 8.43
CA PRO A 287 19.60 31.92 8.79
C PRO A 287 18.73 32.46 7.65
N GLU A 288 19.32 33.21 6.71
CA GLU A 288 18.66 33.75 5.52
C GLU A 288 18.17 32.66 4.55
N LEU A 289 18.78 31.46 4.59
CA LEU A 289 18.38 30.31 3.78
C LEU A 289 17.54 29.30 4.55
N ALA A 290 17.27 29.54 5.84
CA ALA A 290 16.76 28.51 6.73
C ALA A 290 15.35 28.02 6.34
N GLU A 291 14.48 28.92 5.89
CA GLU A 291 13.12 28.56 5.46
C GLU A 291 13.14 27.62 4.25
N GLU A 292 13.90 27.95 3.21
CA GLU A 292 14.01 27.15 1.99
C GLU A 292 14.75 25.81 2.26
N LEU A 293 15.76 25.83 3.12
CA LEU A 293 16.48 24.63 3.56
C LEU A 293 15.64 23.74 4.49
N ALA A 294 14.69 24.28 5.24
CA ALA A 294 13.85 23.49 6.16
C ALA A 294 13.13 22.37 5.44
N ASP A 295 12.82 22.57 4.15
CA ASP A 295 12.22 21.57 3.32
C ASP A 295 13.23 20.65 2.65
N PHE A 296 14.42 21.09 2.21
CA PHE A 296 15.36 20.28 1.41
C PHE A 296 15.68 18.90 2.03
N GLN A 297 15.31 17.81 1.35
CA GLN A 297 15.69 16.45 1.70
C GLN A 297 16.62 15.85 0.64
N PHE A 298 17.53 14.96 1.05
CA PHE A 298 18.45 14.29 0.12
C PHE A 298 17.76 13.64 -1.09
N ARG A 299 16.53 13.11 -0.90
CA ARG A 299 15.75 12.50 -2.00
C ARG A 299 15.27 13.50 -3.07
N ASP A 300 15.29 14.79 -2.78
CA ASP A 300 14.86 15.84 -3.71
C ASP A 300 15.91 16.08 -4.81
N LEU A 301 17.16 15.63 -4.62
CA LEU A 301 18.18 15.62 -5.68
C LEU A 301 17.75 14.85 -6.91
N ARG A 302 16.90 13.82 -6.75
CA ARG A 302 16.29 13.10 -7.88
C ARG A 302 15.30 13.96 -8.67
N ALA A 303 14.52 14.80 -7.99
CA ALA A 303 13.60 15.72 -8.65
C ALA A 303 14.34 16.89 -9.30
N LYS A 304 15.41 17.37 -8.64
CA LYS A 304 16.36 18.33 -9.24
C LYS A 304 16.95 17.76 -10.53
N ALA A 305 17.58 16.58 -10.48
CA ALA A 305 18.15 15.91 -11.65
C ALA A 305 17.12 15.77 -12.80
N ALA A 306 15.92 15.25 -12.50
CA ALA A 306 14.87 15.10 -13.50
C ALA A 306 14.43 16.42 -14.12
N THR A 307 14.35 17.48 -13.31
CA THR A 307 14.00 18.82 -13.77
C THR A 307 15.10 19.38 -14.66
N ASP A 308 16.37 19.26 -14.25
CA ASP A 308 17.50 19.85 -14.97
C ASP A 308 17.74 19.16 -16.32
N ILE A 309 17.56 17.83 -16.38
CA ILE A 309 17.55 17.07 -17.65
C ILE A 309 16.37 17.50 -18.53
N TYR A 310 15.18 17.69 -17.96
CA TYR A 310 14.02 18.14 -18.72
C TYR A 310 14.23 19.55 -19.30
N LEU A 311 14.85 20.44 -18.54
CA LEU A 311 15.13 21.81 -18.95
C LEU A 311 16.18 21.84 -20.07
N SER A 312 17.22 21.00 -20.00
CA SER A 312 18.28 20.93 -21.02
C SER A 312 17.92 20.10 -22.25
N ALA A 313 17.06 19.09 -22.09
CA ALA A 313 16.63 18.16 -23.13
C ALA A 313 15.10 18.04 -23.15
N ASP A 314 14.55 16.90 -22.72
CA ASP A 314 13.12 16.62 -22.75
C ASP A 314 12.66 15.66 -21.62
N THR A 315 11.35 15.43 -21.54
CA THR A 315 10.77 14.55 -20.53
C THR A 315 11.19 13.09 -20.71
N ARG A 316 11.46 12.67 -21.95
CA ARG A 316 11.88 11.31 -22.27
C ARG A 316 13.26 11.00 -21.72
N SER A 317 14.23 11.88 -21.95
CA SER A 317 15.61 11.80 -21.44
C SER A 317 15.62 11.73 -19.91
N ALA A 318 14.83 12.58 -19.25
CA ALA A 318 14.66 12.52 -17.81
C ALA A 318 14.03 11.19 -17.36
N SER A 319 13.07 10.66 -18.12
CA SER A 319 12.41 9.38 -17.83
C SER A 319 13.37 8.21 -17.91
N ASP A 320 14.18 8.16 -18.96
CA ASP A 320 15.15 7.09 -19.22
C ASP A 320 16.23 7.09 -18.13
N GLN A 321 16.78 8.27 -17.78
CA GLN A 321 17.77 8.39 -16.70
C GLN A 321 17.22 8.00 -15.33
N LEU A 322 15.95 8.34 -15.04
CA LEU A 322 15.31 7.94 -13.79
C LEU A 322 14.85 6.47 -13.78
N GLY A 323 14.87 5.76 -14.91
CA GLY A 323 14.36 4.40 -15.03
C GLY A 323 12.85 4.31 -14.76
N HIS A 324 12.09 5.30 -15.24
CA HIS A 324 10.63 5.28 -15.18
C HIS A 324 10.04 4.59 -16.41
N ALA A 325 9.02 3.75 -16.19
CA ALA A 325 8.32 3.04 -17.26
C ALA A 325 7.48 3.96 -18.16
N SER A 326 7.15 5.18 -17.72
CA SER A 326 6.41 6.15 -18.51
C SER A 326 6.77 7.60 -18.15
N GLU A 327 6.67 8.48 -19.15
CA GLU A 327 6.88 9.92 -18.98
C GLU A 327 5.88 10.56 -18.01
N GLN A 328 4.67 9.99 -17.90
CA GLN A 328 3.67 10.47 -16.96
C GLN A 328 4.15 10.34 -15.50
N MET A 329 4.94 9.31 -15.19
CA MET A 329 5.58 9.17 -13.89
C MET A 329 6.69 10.21 -13.70
N THR A 330 7.43 10.53 -14.77
CA THR A 330 8.50 11.53 -14.78
C THR A 330 7.98 12.96 -14.59
N LYS A 331 6.81 13.29 -15.15
CA LYS A 331 6.15 14.59 -14.90
C LYS A 331 5.91 14.88 -13.42
N ILE A 332 5.77 13.84 -12.58
CA ILE A 332 5.64 14.00 -11.12
C ILE A 332 6.94 14.49 -10.48
N TYR A 333 8.09 14.37 -11.14
CA TYR A 333 9.40 14.81 -10.67
C TYR A 333 9.86 16.13 -11.25
N ILE A 334 9.28 16.58 -12.37
CA ILE A 334 9.57 17.89 -12.97
C ILE A 334 8.94 18.97 -12.09
N ARG A 335 9.76 19.90 -11.60
CA ARG A 335 9.34 20.99 -10.69
C ARG A 335 9.37 22.37 -11.30
N ARG A 336 10.02 22.53 -12.45
CA ARG A 336 10.17 23.80 -13.15
C ARG A 336 9.85 23.62 -14.63
N GLY A 337 9.07 24.54 -15.17
CA GLY A 337 8.76 24.62 -16.60
C GLY A 337 9.89 25.24 -17.41
N LYS A 338 9.91 24.99 -18.73
CA LYS A 338 10.82 25.69 -19.64
C LYS A 338 10.44 27.16 -19.74
N ILE A 339 11.42 28.02 -20.01
CA ILE A 339 11.17 29.43 -20.32
C ILE A 339 10.40 29.48 -21.64
N LEU A 340 9.21 30.06 -21.62
CA LEU A 340 8.38 30.26 -22.80
C LEU A 340 8.65 31.66 -23.36
N LYS A 341 8.82 31.76 -24.68
CA LYS A 341 8.83 33.06 -25.35
C LYS A 341 7.37 33.47 -25.57
N PRO A 342 6.92 34.63 -25.05
CA PRO A 342 5.60 35.15 -25.38
C PRO A 342 5.44 35.28 -26.90
N LEU A 343 4.20 35.12 -27.37
CA LEU A 343 3.88 35.47 -28.76
C LEU A 343 4.13 36.97 -28.96
N LYS A 344 4.71 37.32 -30.11
CA LYS A 344 4.98 38.71 -30.48
C LYS A 344 3.70 39.48 -30.73
#